data_AF-A0A7Z0M7M5-F1
#
_entry.id   AF-A0A7Z0M7M5-F1
#
_cell.length_a   1.000
_cell.length_b   1.000
_cell.length_c   1.000
_cell.angle_alpha   90.00
_cell.angle_beta   90.00
_cell.angle_gamma   90.00
#
_symmetry.space_group_name_H-M   'P 1'
#
loop_
_entity.id
_entity.type
_entity.pdbx_description
1 polymer ?
#
loop_
_entity_poly.entity_id
_entity_poly.type
_entity_poly.pdbx_seq_one_letter_code
_entity_poly.pdbx_strand_id
1 'polypeptide(L)'
;MSLYSIVFLNRCDSDYPIPASEIEVITDYLFSVEEWCFYELWILANACDSLSTPTLDLFSQELLSRTQFYIQIDENRRRVNSILLNTLAILLDRGEERRASKLIRLIQSLDILENDVFERLQLKFCRAHLAYLQGDKAALDTMKECQRFAEFLDCYYLSEAISETIQGLEKGKNSVDSR
;
A
#
# COMPACT_ATOMS: atom_id res chain seq x y z
N MET A 1 10.96 6.38 -16.04
CA MET A 1 9.54 6.03 -15.83
C MET A 1 9.50 4.92 -14.80
N SER A 2 9.17 5.26 -13.55
CA SER A 2 9.05 4.26 -12.48
C SER A 2 7.75 3.49 -12.70
N LEU A 3 7.82 2.33 -13.34
CA LEU A 3 6.66 1.47 -13.63
C LEU A 3 6.36 0.45 -12.53
N TYR A 4 7.04 0.51 -11.38
CA TYR A 4 7.04 -0.57 -10.40
C TYR A 4 6.41 -0.13 -9.08
N SER A 5 5.07 -0.08 -8.98
CA SER A 5 4.43 0.25 -7.70
C SER A 5 3.23 -0.63 -7.37
N ILE A 6 3.26 -1.32 -6.23
CA ILE A 6 2.36 -2.43 -5.86
C ILE A 6 1.02 -1.87 -5.31
N VAL A 7 0.45 -0.89 -5.98
CA VAL A 7 -0.79 -0.26 -5.54
C VAL A 7 -1.95 -1.10 -6.05
N PHE A 8 -2.69 -1.70 -5.12
CA PHE A 8 -3.75 -2.66 -5.43
C PHE A 8 -5.13 -2.00 -5.66
N LEU A 9 -5.26 -0.69 -5.47
CA LEU A 9 -6.45 0.08 -5.88
C LEU A 9 -6.07 1.25 -6.79
N ASN A 10 -6.92 1.51 -7.78
CA ASN A 10 -7.03 2.74 -8.59
C ASN A 10 -5.82 3.67 -8.58
N ARG A 11 -4.95 3.52 -9.59
CA ARG A 11 -3.95 4.53 -9.92
C ARG A 11 -4.61 5.71 -10.62
N CYS A 12 -4.20 6.92 -10.25
CA CYS A 12 -4.32 8.05 -11.16
C CYS A 12 -3.36 7.81 -12.35
N ASP A 13 -3.81 8.16 -13.55
CA ASP A 13 -2.99 8.05 -14.74
C ASP A 13 -1.71 8.87 -14.58
N SER A 14 -0.55 8.22 -14.71
CA SER A 14 0.75 8.89 -14.57
C SER A 14 0.97 9.96 -15.64
N ASP A 15 0.26 9.85 -16.78
CA ASP A 15 0.33 10.83 -17.86
C ASP A 15 -0.47 12.10 -17.54
N TYR A 16 -1.32 12.06 -16.51
CA TYR A 16 -2.11 13.19 -16.03
C TYR A 16 -1.88 13.44 -14.52
N PRO A 17 -0.73 14.03 -14.14
CA PRO A 17 -0.42 14.29 -12.75
C PRO A 17 -1.39 15.33 -12.16
N ILE A 18 -1.84 15.09 -10.92
CA ILE A 18 -2.70 16.03 -10.20
C ILE A 18 -1.91 17.32 -9.89
N PRO A 19 -2.42 18.51 -10.25
CA PRO A 19 -1.78 19.77 -9.90
C PRO A 19 -1.59 19.92 -8.38
N ALA A 20 -0.48 20.52 -7.95
CA ALA A 20 -0.20 20.72 -6.53
C ALA A 20 -1.32 21.50 -5.79
N SER A 21 -1.96 22.46 -6.47
CA SER A 21 -3.10 23.19 -5.92
C SER A 21 -4.33 22.31 -5.67
N GLU A 22 -4.57 21.29 -6.51
CA GLU A 22 -5.67 20.34 -6.31
C GLU A 22 -5.34 19.36 -5.19
N ILE A 23 -4.08 18.94 -5.07
CA ILE A 23 -3.61 18.14 -3.93
C ILE A 23 -3.85 18.90 -2.62
N GLU A 24 -3.52 20.18 -2.57
CA GLU A 24 -3.75 21.04 -1.39
C GLU A 24 -5.24 21.10 -1.01
N VAL A 25 -6.13 21.33 -1.98
CA VAL A 25 -7.59 21.31 -1.77
C VAL A 25 -8.07 19.97 -1.22
N ILE A 26 -7.58 18.86 -1.77
CA ILE A 26 -7.93 17.51 -1.31
C ILE A 26 -7.45 17.29 0.13
N THR A 27 -6.21 17.67 0.44
CA THR A 27 -5.64 17.48 1.78
C THR A 27 -6.34 18.34 2.81
N ASP A 28 -6.62 19.60 2.50
CA ASP A 28 -7.33 20.52 3.39
C ASP A 28 -8.75 20.03 3.68
N TYR A 29 -9.45 19.55 2.65
CA TYR A 29 -10.75 18.92 2.81
C TYR A 29 -10.67 17.74 3.78
N LEU A 30 -9.80 16.76 3.53
CA LEU A 30 -9.70 15.55 4.35
C LEU A 30 -9.33 15.85 5.81
N PHE A 31 -8.45 16.83 6.05
CA PHE A 31 -8.11 17.26 7.41
C PHE A 31 -9.26 17.98 8.12
N SER A 32 -10.10 18.71 7.38
CA SER A 32 -11.23 19.45 7.96
C SER A 32 -12.38 18.56 8.47
N VAL A 33 -12.48 17.32 7.97
CA VAL A 33 -13.59 16.40 8.30
C VAL A 33 -13.25 15.53 9.50
N GLU A 34 -13.93 15.71 10.63
CA GLU A 34 -13.67 14.97 11.88
C GLU A 34 -13.93 13.45 11.79
N GLU A 35 -15.04 13.05 11.17
CA GLU A 35 -15.42 11.64 11.01
C GLU A 35 -15.41 11.24 9.54
N TRP A 36 -14.64 10.21 9.20
CA TRP A 36 -14.50 9.75 7.83
C TRP A 36 -15.50 8.64 7.52
N CYS A 37 -16.28 8.88 6.47
CA CYS A 37 -17.24 7.94 5.94
C CYS A 37 -16.77 7.44 4.56
N PHE A 38 -17.69 6.82 3.82
CA PHE A 38 -17.42 6.29 2.48
C PHE A 38 -16.71 7.29 1.55
N TYR A 39 -17.10 8.56 1.57
CA TYR A 39 -16.63 9.57 0.62
C TYR A 39 -15.18 9.98 0.89
N GLU A 40 -14.81 10.25 2.14
CA GLU A 40 -13.45 10.59 2.54
C GLU A 40 -12.49 9.42 2.26
N LEU A 41 -12.92 8.19 2.58
CA LEU A 41 -12.16 6.98 2.28
C LEU A 41 -11.97 6.79 0.78
N TRP A 42 -12.99 7.08 -0.03
CA TRP A 42 -12.91 7.00 -1.48
C TRP A 42 -11.95 8.04 -2.06
N ILE A 43 -12.01 9.30 -1.62
CA ILE A 43 -11.06 10.34 -2.05
C ILE A 43 -9.63 9.93 -1.70
N LEU A 44 -9.39 9.56 -0.44
CA LEU A 44 -8.05 9.20 0.02
C LEU A 44 -7.49 8.00 -0.77
N ALA A 45 -8.31 6.96 -1.01
CA ALA A 45 -7.89 5.79 -1.77
C ALA A 45 -7.41 6.13 -3.18
N ASN A 46 -8.07 7.07 -3.87
CA ASN A 46 -7.69 7.47 -5.23
C ASN A 46 -6.56 8.51 -5.25
N ALA A 47 -6.44 9.36 -4.22
CA ALA A 47 -5.41 10.39 -4.16
C ALA A 47 -4.07 9.88 -3.61
N CYS A 48 -4.04 8.73 -2.94
CA CYS A 48 -2.90 8.28 -2.11
C CYS A 48 -1.53 8.31 -2.83
N ASP A 49 -1.47 7.89 -4.09
CA ASP A 49 -0.24 7.87 -4.89
C ASP A 49 0.36 9.27 -5.10
N SER A 50 -0.51 10.29 -5.21
CA SER A 50 -0.13 11.68 -5.43
C SER A 50 0.26 12.40 -4.14
N LEU A 51 -0.02 11.82 -2.96
CA LEU A 51 0.25 12.46 -1.68
C LEU A 51 1.72 12.32 -1.27
N SER A 52 2.23 13.35 -0.59
CA SER A 52 3.58 13.35 -0.01
C SER A 52 3.72 12.28 1.09
N THR A 53 4.92 11.74 1.29
CA THR A 53 5.17 10.76 2.34
C THR A 53 4.79 11.27 3.75
N PRO A 54 5.10 12.51 4.15
CA PRO A 54 4.62 13.06 5.42
C PRO A 54 3.09 13.08 5.54
N THR A 55 2.39 13.45 4.46
CA THR A 55 0.91 13.49 4.43
C THR A 55 0.32 12.09 4.60
N LEU A 56 0.88 11.08 3.92
CA LEU A 56 0.46 9.69 4.06
C LEU A 56 0.66 9.14 5.49
N ASP A 57 1.77 9.51 6.14
CA ASP A 57 2.06 9.11 7.52
C ASP A 57 1.03 9.71 8.49
N LEU A 58 0.66 10.98 8.31
CA LEU A 58 -0.40 11.63 9.08
C LEU A 58 -1.76 10.96 8.84
N PHE A 59 -2.17 10.78 7.58
CA PHE A 59 -3.45 10.14 7.28
C PHE A 59 -3.52 8.70 7.76
N SER A 60 -2.43 7.92 7.73
CA SER A 60 -2.42 6.56 8.27
C SER A 60 -2.67 6.52 9.78
N GLN A 61 -2.23 7.54 10.51
CA GLN A 61 -2.45 7.67 11.95
C GLN A 61 -3.88 8.15 12.27
N GLU A 62 -4.37 9.12 11.50
CA GLU A 62 -5.73 9.68 11.65
C GLU A 62 -6.82 8.71 11.16
N LEU A 63 -6.53 7.84 10.19
CA LEU A 63 -7.53 6.96 9.57
C LEU A 63 -8.28 6.11 10.61
N LEU A 64 -7.60 5.64 11.65
CA LEU A 64 -8.23 4.82 12.68
C LEU A 64 -9.08 5.63 13.66
N SER A 65 -8.61 6.81 14.08
CA SER A 65 -9.39 7.68 14.97
C SER A 65 -10.64 8.18 14.26
N ARG A 66 -10.51 8.56 12.98
CA ARG A 66 -11.60 9.12 12.16
C ARG A 66 -12.60 8.08 11.67
N THR A 67 -12.28 6.79 11.70
CA THR A 67 -13.20 5.69 11.29
C THR A 67 -13.72 4.85 12.46
N GLN A 68 -13.38 5.21 13.71
CA GLN A 68 -13.67 4.41 14.90
C GLN A 68 -15.15 4.00 15.05
N PHE A 69 -16.09 4.87 14.64
CA PHE A 69 -17.52 4.64 14.78
C PHE A 69 -18.07 3.63 13.77
N TYR A 70 -17.41 3.50 12.62
CA TYR A 70 -17.93 2.73 11.49
C TYR A 70 -17.07 1.52 11.13
N ILE A 71 -15.95 1.30 11.80
CA ILE A 71 -15.05 0.16 11.56
C ILE A 71 -15.69 -1.20 11.89
N GLN A 72 -16.78 -1.21 12.66
CA GLN A 72 -17.57 -2.43 12.92
C GLN A 72 -18.40 -2.87 11.70
N ILE A 73 -18.58 -1.99 10.72
CA ILE A 73 -19.21 -2.32 9.44
C ILE A 73 -18.16 -2.97 8.54
N ASP A 74 -18.40 -4.21 8.12
CA ASP A 74 -17.45 -5.02 7.35
C ASP A 74 -16.92 -4.33 6.08
N GLU A 75 -17.78 -3.57 5.38
CA GLU A 75 -17.36 -2.84 4.19
C GLU A 75 -16.38 -1.71 4.51
N ASN A 76 -16.63 -0.96 5.58
CA ASN A 76 -15.76 0.13 5.99
C ASN A 76 -14.43 -0.39 6.53
N ARG A 77 -14.46 -1.48 7.31
CA ARG A 77 -13.24 -2.17 7.75
C ARG A 77 -12.36 -2.60 6.58
N ARG A 78 -12.96 -3.27 5.57
CA ARG A 78 -12.22 -3.70 4.36
C ARG A 78 -11.64 -2.52 3.58
N ARG A 79 -12.39 -1.41 3.46
CA ARG A 79 -11.88 -0.18 2.84
C ARG A 79 -10.70 0.41 3.61
N VAL A 80 -10.79 0.51 4.93
CA VAL A 80 -9.69 0.97 5.79
C VAL A 80 -8.46 0.09 5.61
N ASN A 81 -8.63 -1.25 5.68
CA ASN A 81 -7.54 -2.21 5.45
C ASN A 81 -6.90 -2.02 4.07
N SER A 82 -7.71 -1.85 3.02
CA SER A 82 -7.23 -1.64 1.66
C SER A 82 -6.41 -0.34 1.53
N ILE A 83 -6.88 0.77 2.13
CA ILE A 83 -6.16 2.05 2.12
C ILE A 83 -4.82 1.94 2.86
N LEU A 84 -4.80 1.27 4.02
CA LEU A 84 -3.57 1.04 4.78
C LEU A 84 -2.57 0.17 4.00
N LEU A 85 -3.05 -0.90 3.35
CA LEU A 85 -2.20 -1.80 2.56
C LEU A 85 -1.66 -1.11 1.29
N ASN A 86 -2.45 -0.26 0.64
CA ASN A 86 -1.97 0.57 -0.46
C ASN A 86 -0.94 1.59 0.00
N THR A 87 -1.20 2.27 1.12
CA THR A 87 -0.23 3.22 1.69
C THR A 87 1.08 2.50 2.04
N LEU A 88 1.00 1.27 2.55
CA LEU A 88 2.16 0.43 2.80
C LEU A 88 2.94 0.12 1.51
N ALA A 89 2.26 -0.27 0.44
CA ALA A 89 2.90 -0.51 -0.85
C ALA A 89 3.64 0.73 -1.36
N ILE A 90 2.99 1.91 -1.34
CA ILE A 90 3.59 3.19 -1.75
C ILE A 90 4.85 3.50 -0.92
N LEU A 91 4.81 3.28 0.39
CA LEU A 91 5.96 3.50 1.25
C LEU A 91 7.12 2.56 0.91
N LEU A 92 6.84 1.30 0.58
CA LEU A 92 7.87 0.34 0.17
C LEU A 92 8.49 0.73 -1.17
N ASP A 93 7.68 1.16 -2.15
CA ASP A 93 8.16 1.60 -3.46
C ASP A 93 9.00 2.88 -3.36
N ARG A 94 8.72 3.73 -2.37
CA ARG A 94 9.52 4.92 -2.03
C ARG A 94 10.77 4.59 -1.20
N GLY A 95 10.99 3.34 -0.80
CA GLY A 95 12.11 2.93 0.06
C GLY A 95 12.01 3.42 1.51
N GLU A 96 10.81 3.77 1.98
CA GLU A 96 10.54 4.34 3.30
C GLU A 96 10.41 3.25 4.38
N GLU A 97 11.44 2.42 4.53
CA GLU A 97 11.43 1.18 5.34
C GLU A 97 10.98 1.39 6.79
N ARG A 98 11.42 2.50 7.42
CA ARG A 98 11.07 2.81 8.81
C ARG A 98 9.58 3.10 8.97
N ARG A 99 8.98 3.81 8.01
CA ARG A 99 7.55 4.14 8.01
C ARG A 99 6.73 2.90 7.67
N ALA A 100 7.14 2.13 6.66
CA ALA A 100 6.53 0.85 6.32
C ALA A 100 6.50 -0.12 7.52
N SER A 101 7.61 -0.22 8.26
CA SER A 101 7.70 -1.05 9.48
C SER A 101 6.71 -0.63 10.57
N LYS A 102 6.46 0.68 10.74
CA LYS A 102 5.45 1.17 11.68
C LYS A 102 4.04 0.81 11.20
N LEU A 103 3.76 1.03 9.93
CA LEU A 103 2.45 0.78 9.33
C LEU A 103 2.09 -0.71 9.35
N ILE A 104 3.04 -1.62 9.10
CA ILE A 104 2.81 -3.07 9.25
C ILE A 104 2.36 -3.42 10.66
N ARG A 105 3.01 -2.86 11.69
CA ARG A 105 2.62 -3.11 13.09
C ARG A 105 1.21 -2.60 13.38
N LEU A 106 0.86 -1.45 12.80
CA LEU A 106 -0.50 -0.91 12.89
C LEU A 106 -1.52 -1.87 12.26
N ILE A 107 -1.30 -2.27 11.01
CA ILE A 107 -2.19 -3.18 10.28
C ILE A 107 -2.36 -4.52 11.03
N GLN A 108 -1.28 -5.07 11.58
CA GLN A 108 -1.33 -6.31 12.36
C GLN A 108 -2.14 -6.18 13.65
N SER A 109 -2.24 -4.97 14.22
CA SER A 109 -3.05 -4.73 15.41
C SER A 109 -4.56 -4.65 15.13
N LEU A 110 -4.97 -4.47 13.87
CA LEU A 110 -6.37 -4.31 13.46
C LEU A 110 -7.09 -5.64 13.18
N ASP A 111 -6.36 -6.75 13.24
CA ASP A 111 -6.84 -8.11 12.96
C ASP A 111 -7.56 -8.23 11.60
N ILE A 112 -6.78 -8.44 10.52
CA ILE A 112 -7.36 -8.78 9.21
C ILE A 112 -8.02 -10.15 9.32
N LEU A 113 -9.34 -10.19 9.11
CA LEU A 113 -10.14 -11.39 9.30
C LEU A 113 -9.71 -12.52 8.36
N GLU A 114 -10.00 -13.76 8.76
CA GLU A 114 -9.60 -14.93 7.99
C GLU A 114 -10.16 -14.96 6.56
N ASN A 115 -11.38 -14.45 6.38
CA ASN A 115 -12.07 -14.36 5.10
C ASN A 115 -11.58 -13.22 4.20
N ASP A 116 -10.80 -12.27 4.72
CA ASP A 116 -10.17 -11.17 3.95
C ASP A 116 -8.87 -11.68 3.28
N VAL A 117 -8.99 -12.75 2.49
CA VAL A 117 -7.85 -13.51 1.92
C VAL A 117 -6.96 -12.64 1.05
N PHE A 118 -7.56 -11.70 0.31
CA PHE A 118 -6.83 -10.78 -0.56
C PHE A 118 -5.94 -9.84 0.25
N GLU A 119 -6.47 -9.19 1.28
CA GLU A 119 -5.75 -8.30 2.19
C GLU A 119 -4.63 -9.05 2.93
N ARG A 120 -4.87 -10.32 3.31
CA ARG A 120 -3.85 -11.17 3.93
C ARG A 120 -2.71 -11.50 2.97
N LEU A 121 -3.01 -11.79 1.70
CA LEU A 121 -2.01 -12.01 0.65
C LEU A 121 -1.17 -10.75 0.44
N GLN A 122 -1.81 -9.58 0.34
CA GLN A 122 -1.14 -8.29 0.21
C GLN A 122 -0.20 -8.02 1.38
N LEU A 123 -0.68 -8.19 2.62
CA LEU A 123 0.15 -7.99 3.81
C LEU A 123 1.33 -8.96 3.84
N LYS A 124 1.12 -10.24 3.47
CA LYS A 124 2.18 -11.25 3.40
C LYS A 124 3.26 -10.83 2.40
N PHE A 125 2.85 -10.38 1.22
CA PHE A 125 3.74 -9.90 0.19
C PHE A 125 4.52 -8.63 0.62
N CYS A 126 3.84 -7.61 1.13
CA CYS A 126 4.48 -6.37 1.60
C CYS A 126 5.48 -6.61 2.75
N ARG A 127 5.19 -7.55 3.66
CA ARG A 127 6.13 -7.94 4.72
C ARG A 127 7.38 -8.61 4.16
N ALA A 128 7.22 -9.48 3.17
CA ALA A 128 8.34 -10.13 2.50
C ALA A 128 9.18 -9.11 1.71
N HIS A 129 8.53 -8.17 1.03
CA HIS A 129 9.20 -7.06 0.35
C HIS A 129 10.04 -6.23 1.33
N LEU A 130 9.48 -5.82 2.47
CA LEU A 130 10.24 -5.11 3.50
C LEU A 130 11.44 -5.92 4.02
N ALA A 131 11.24 -7.21 4.31
CA ALA A 131 12.32 -8.08 4.78
C ALA A 131 13.44 -8.18 3.74
N TYR A 132 13.10 -8.24 2.46
CA TYR A 132 14.08 -8.22 1.36
C TYR A 132 14.88 -6.91 1.33
N LEU A 133 14.21 -5.76 1.47
CA LEU A 133 14.88 -4.44 1.55
C LEU A 133 15.83 -4.38 2.74
N GLN A 134 15.45 -4.99 3.86
CA GLN A 134 16.29 -5.11 5.07
C GLN A 134 17.43 -6.15 4.96
N GLY A 135 17.57 -6.80 3.80
CA GLY A 135 18.69 -7.68 3.48
C GLY A 135 18.39 -9.18 3.55
N ASP A 136 17.17 -9.58 3.93
CA ASP A 136 16.77 -11.00 3.96
C ASP A 136 16.44 -11.50 2.54
N LYS A 137 17.42 -12.16 1.91
CA LYS A 137 17.24 -12.72 0.56
C LYS A 137 16.21 -13.85 0.50
N ALA A 138 15.99 -14.58 1.60
CA ALA A 138 15.00 -15.67 1.63
C ALA A 138 13.56 -15.15 1.53
N ALA A 139 13.33 -13.88 1.87
CA ALA A 139 12.03 -13.25 1.72
C ALA A 139 11.53 -13.23 0.26
N LEU A 140 12.43 -13.30 -0.72
CA LEU A 140 12.08 -13.35 -2.13
C LEU A 140 11.33 -14.65 -2.49
N ASP A 141 11.58 -15.75 -1.79
CA ASP A 141 10.83 -17.00 -1.97
C ASP A 141 9.38 -16.85 -1.53
N THR A 142 9.15 -16.11 -0.42
CA THR A 142 7.79 -15.77 0.04
C THR A 142 7.07 -14.87 -0.98
N MET A 143 7.77 -13.91 -1.60
CA MET A 143 7.20 -13.07 -2.64
C MET A 143 6.79 -13.92 -3.87
N LYS A 144 7.64 -14.86 -4.30
CA LYS A 144 7.34 -15.82 -5.37
C LYS A 144 6.20 -16.77 -5.03
N GLU A 145 6.01 -17.13 -3.77
CA GLU A 145 4.82 -17.86 -3.32
C GLU A 145 3.55 -17.03 -3.45
N CYS A 146 3.59 -15.74 -3.10
CA CYS A 146 2.45 -14.84 -3.28
C CYS A 146 2.08 -14.70 -4.77
N GLN A 147 3.09 -14.60 -5.65
CA GLN A 147 2.89 -14.61 -7.10
C GLN A 147 2.17 -15.90 -7.56
N ARG A 148 2.70 -17.08 -7.18
CA ARG A 148 2.11 -18.38 -7.53
C ARG A 148 0.67 -18.52 -7.05
N PHE A 149 0.36 -18.00 -5.86
CA PHE A 149 -1.00 -17.98 -5.35
C PHE A 149 -1.93 -17.08 -6.18
N ALA A 150 -1.45 -15.90 -6.62
CA ALA A 150 -2.21 -15.04 -7.52
C ALA A 150 -2.47 -15.73 -8.88
N GLU A 151 -1.47 -16.41 -9.45
CA GLU A 151 -1.64 -17.19 -10.70
C GLU A 151 -2.64 -18.32 -10.53
N PHE A 152 -2.58 -19.04 -9.40
CA PHE A 152 -3.50 -20.13 -9.09
C PHE A 152 -4.96 -19.66 -9.01
N LEU A 153 -5.18 -18.41 -8.61
CA LEU A 153 -6.51 -17.78 -8.56
C LEU A 153 -6.87 -17.03 -9.85
N ASP A 154 -6.12 -17.22 -10.95
CA ASP A 154 -6.30 -16.54 -12.24
C ASP A 154 -6.24 -15.00 -12.13
N CYS A 155 -5.59 -14.48 -11.08
CA CYS A 155 -5.37 -13.05 -10.88
C CYS A 155 -4.11 -12.59 -11.63
N TYR A 156 -4.16 -12.66 -12.96
CA TYR A 156 -2.97 -12.46 -13.81
C TYR A 156 -2.36 -11.07 -13.70
N TYR A 157 -3.18 -10.00 -13.63
CA TYR A 157 -2.68 -8.64 -13.41
C TYR A 157 -1.92 -8.49 -12.10
N LEU A 158 -2.39 -9.16 -11.04
CA LEU A 158 -1.71 -9.16 -9.76
C LEU A 158 -0.39 -9.95 -9.86
N SER A 159 -0.41 -11.13 -10.47
CA SER A 159 0.81 -11.92 -10.65
C SER A 159 1.87 -11.14 -11.41
N GLU A 160 1.48 -10.48 -12.50
CA GLU A 160 2.36 -9.66 -13.32
C GLU A 160 2.96 -8.51 -12.50
N ALA A 161 2.14 -7.75 -11.77
CA ALA A 161 2.61 -6.68 -10.89
C ALA A 161 3.61 -7.18 -9.83
N ILE A 162 3.35 -8.33 -9.20
CA ILE A 162 4.28 -8.95 -8.26
C ILE A 162 5.60 -9.34 -8.95
N SER A 163 5.52 -9.95 -10.13
CA SER A 163 6.68 -10.38 -10.90
C SER A 163 7.58 -9.22 -11.29
N GLU A 164 6.97 -8.13 -11.75
CA GLU A 164 7.67 -6.89 -12.10
C GLU A 164 8.41 -6.30 -10.91
N THR A 165 7.79 -6.25 -9.73
CA THR A 165 8.48 -5.79 -8.52
C THR A 165 9.66 -6.68 -8.15
N ILE A 166 9.49 -8.01 -8.19
CA ILE A 166 10.59 -8.95 -7.91
C ILE A 166 11.77 -8.71 -8.86
N GLN A 167 11.50 -8.57 -10.15
CA GLN A 167 12.54 -8.28 -11.16
C GLN A 167 13.22 -6.93 -10.92
N GLY A 168 12.46 -5.91 -10.52
CA GLY A 168 12.98 -4.58 -10.17
C GLY A 168 13.96 -4.64 -9.00
N LEU A 169 13.61 -5.38 -7.94
CA LEU A 169 14.43 -5.59 -6.76
C LEU A 169 15.74 -6.32 -7.08
N GLU A 170 15.68 -7.38 -7.88
CA GLU A 170 16.85 -8.15 -8.32
C GLU A 170 17.81 -7.29 -9.18
N LYS A 171 17.27 -6.43 -10.05
CA LYS A 171 18.07 -5.51 -10.90
C LYS A 171 18.72 -4.38 -10.11
N GLY A 172 18.00 -3.79 -9.15
CA GLY A 172 18.51 -2.69 -8.32
C GLY A 172 19.78 -3.06 -7.56
N LYS A 173 19.86 -4.29 -7.05
CA LYS A 173 21.01 -4.79 -6.27
C LYS A 173 22.28 -4.99 -7.11
N ASN A 174 22.14 -5.47 -8.34
CA ASN A 174 23.28 -5.67 -9.26
C ASN A 174 24.01 -4.35 -9.61
N SER A 175 23.33 -3.21 -9.50
CA SER A 175 23.93 -1.88 -9.73
C SER A 175 24.65 -1.29 -8.52
N VAL A 176 24.36 -1.78 -7.31
CA VAL A 176 24.97 -1.32 -6.05
C VAL A 176 26.19 -2.17 -5.69
N ASP A 177 26.17 -3.49 -5.99
CA ASP A 177 27.31 -4.40 -5.77
C ASP A 177 28.42 -4.27 -6.86
N SER A 178 28.23 -3.43 -7.88
CA SER A 178 29.19 -3.19 -8.98
C SER A 178 29.91 -1.84 -8.89
N ARG A 179 29.85 -1.16 -7.74
CA ARG A 179 30.62 0.05 -7.40
C ARG A 179 31.45 -0.17 -6.16
#